data_AF-A0A674D3Y4-F1
#
_entry.id   AF-A0A674D3Y4-F1
#
_cell.length_a   1.000
_cell.length_b   1.000
_cell.length_c   1.000
_cell.angle_alpha   90.00
_cell.angle_beta   90.00
_cell.angle_gamma   90.00
#
_symmetry.space_group_name_H-M   'P 1'
#
loop_
_entity.id
_entity.type
_entity.pdbx_description
1 polymer ?
#
loop_
_entity_poly.entity_id
_entity_poly.type
_entity_poly.pdbx_seq_one_letter_code
_entity_poly.pdbx_strand_id
1 'polypeptide(L)'
;MVSSLSEWFWNERLWFPEGLGWADLEDKDGRVYAKARDLWVVLPIALAFLVIRQIFERLVATPLAAVMGVKEKVRLTVSHNPTLESFYCNTTKNPSQSSIDSLCKQTGCSERQVQRWFRRRRNQDRPSLQKKFKEASWRFTFYLLAFIAGLVSLSQKPWLYDFKEMWQGSLPQTLLPSQYWYYMIELGFYVSLVFSVASDVKRKDFKEQMVHHMATIFLISFSWCVNYIRAGTLIMLLHDSSDYLLESAKIFIYAGWRNTSNYVFFLFAAVFIFTRLYIFPFYIIYSTYIYPMTMYSPFFGYYFLNFLMMVLQCLHIFWAILILRMAVRFLSSDEKVEDERSDKEETDESGEEEEGVEKKGAVLNGHTAHNNHRKTE
;
A
#
# COMPACT_ATOMS: atom_id res chain seq x y z
N MET A 1 2.12 39.96 2.80
CA MET A 1 2.55 38.84 1.95
C MET A 1 1.60 37.65 2.07
N VAL A 2 1.35 37.11 3.28
CA VAL A 2 0.38 36.01 3.49
C VAL A 2 -1.06 36.39 3.10
N SER A 3 -1.52 37.59 3.45
CA SER A 3 -2.87 38.08 3.06
C SER A 3 -3.03 38.20 1.54
N SER A 4 -2.06 38.81 0.86
CA SER A 4 -2.05 38.94 -0.60
C SER A 4 -1.98 37.58 -1.32
N LEU A 5 -1.21 36.62 -0.79
CA LEU A 5 -1.20 35.24 -1.31
C LEU A 5 -2.53 34.52 -1.09
N SER A 6 -3.18 34.75 0.05
CA SER A 6 -4.52 34.23 0.34
C SER A 6 -5.57 34.81 -0.60
N GLU A 7 -5.57 36.14 -0.80
CA GLU A 7 -6.50 36.80 -1.73
C GLU A 7 -6.31 36.33 -3.18
N TRP A 8 -5.05 36.18 -3.61
CA TRP A 8 -4.74 35.61 -4.91
C TRP A 8 -5.23 34.16 -5.01
N PHE A 9 -4.93 33.33 -4.01
CA PHE A 9 -5.32 31.92 -4.00
C PHE A 9 -6.84 31.77 -3.96
N TRP A 10 -7.59 32.58 -3.22
CA TRP A 10 -9.05 32.47 -3.13
C TRP A 10 -9.80 33.23 -4.23
N ASN A 11 -9.09 33.72 -5.25
CA ASN A 11 -9.72 34.36 -6.41
C ASN A 11 -10.61 33.36 -7.17
N GLU A 12 -11.90 33.67 -7.26
CA GLU A 12 -12.93 32.83 -7.88
C GLU A 12 -12.61 32.43 -9.33
N ARG A 13 -11.99 33.33 -10.10
CA ARG A 13 -11.64 33.09 -11.51
C ARG A 13 -10.62 31.98 -11.71
N LEU A 14 -9.87 31.63 -10.67
CA LEU A 14 -8.95 30.49 -10.72
C LEU A 14 -9.71 29.17 -10.63
N TRP A 15 -10.81 29.11 -9.88
CA TRP A 15 -11.41 27.84 -9.47
C TRP A 15 -12.78 27.56 -10.06
N PHE A 16 -13.45 28.60 -10.56
CA PHE A 16 -14.78 28.51 -11.14
C PHE A 16 -14.79 29.06 -12.57
N PRO A 17 -15.70 28.54 -13.42
CA PRO A 17 -15.97 29.17 -14.70
C PRO A 17 -16.68 30.52 -14.54
N GLU A 18 -16.74 31.30 -15.61
CA GLU A 18 -17.44 32.59 -15.59
C GLU A 18 -18.91 32.43 -15.18
N GLY A 19 -19.36 33.26 -14.22
CA GLY A 19 -20.73 33.26 -13.71
C GLY A 19 -20.98 32.35 -12.51
N LEU A 20 -19.98 31.61 -12.02
CA LEU A 20 -20.02 30.86 -10.76
C LEU A 20 -18.94 31.35 -9.80
N GLY A 21 -19.23 31.35 -8.50
CA GLY A 21 -18.28 31.76 -7.46
C GLY A 21 -18.50 31.07 -6.11
N TRP A 22 -17.74 31.49 -5.09
CA TRP A 22 -17.85 30.93 -3.75
C TRP A 22 -19.22 31.21 -3.12
N ALA A 23 -19.83 32.37 -3.44
CA ALA A 23 -21.15 32.76 -2.97
C ALA A 23 -22.27 31.82 -3.44
N ASP A 24 -22.07 31.09 -4.55
CA ASP A 24 -23.04 30.12 -5.03
C ASP A 24 -23.07 28.84 -4.18
N LEU A 25 -22.00 28.59 -3.41
CA LEU A 25 -21.85 27.47 -2.50
C LEU A 25 -22.36 27.78 -1.08
N GLU A 26 -23.09 28.88 -0.89
CA GLU A 26 -23.79 29.16 0.35
C GLU A 26 -25.16 28.46 0.39
N ASP A 27 -25.50 27.92 1.58
CA ASP A 27 -26.76 27.21 1.76
C ASP A 27 -27.93 28.17 1.55
N LYS A 28 -28.80 27.85 0.59
CA LYS A 28 -29.98 28.65 0.22
C LYS A 28 -31.11 27.74 -0.25
N ASP A 29 -32.34 28.20 -0.07
CA ASP A 29 -33.56 27.50 -0.54
C ASP A 29 -33.67 26.03 -0.07
N GLY A 30 -33.22 25.75 1.16
CA GLY A 30 -33.22 24.39 1.73
C GLY A 30 -32.16 23.45 1.13
N ARG A 31 -31.29 23.95 0.25
CA ARG A 31 -30.14 23.21 -0.29
C ARG A 31 -28.91 23.46 0.55
N VAL A 32 -28.20 22.38 0.85
CA VAL A 32 -26.92 22.41 1.55
C VAL A 32 -25.80 22.16 0.55
N TYR A 33 -24.69 22.88 0.68
CA TYR A 33 -23.52 22.74 -0.17
C TYR A 33 -22.27 22.40 0.63
N ALA A 34 -21.29 21.81 -0.08
CA ALA A 34 -20.00 21.47 0.49
C ALA A 34 -19.18 22.73 0.79
N LYS A 35 -18.62 22.83 1.99
CA LYS A 35 -17.84 23.99 2.41
C LYS A 35 -16.40 23.59 2.68
N ALA A 36 -15.45 24.45 2.30
CA ALA A 36 -14.04 24.20 2.57
C ALA A 36 -13.74 23.98 4.07
N ARG A 37 -14.51 24.64 4.95
CA ARG A 37 -14.39 24.48 6.41
C ARG A 37 -14.72 23.07 6.90
N ASP A 38 -15.49 22.29 6.14
CA ASP A 38 -15.86 20.93 6.54
C ASP A 38 -14.63 20.00 6.55
N LEU A 39 -13.61 20.32 5.75
CA LEU A 39 -12.35 19.59 5.71
C LEU A 39 -11.59 19.62 7.04
N TRP A 40 -11.88 20.55 7.96
CA TRP A 40 -11.28 20.54 9.30
C TRP A 40 -11.67 19.31 10.12
N VAL A 41 -12.83 18.70 9.82
CA VAL A 41 -13.31 17.46 10.47
C VAL A 41 -12.45 16.25 10.10
N VAL A 42 -11.72 16.31 8.99
CA VAL A 42 -10.81 15.24 8.54
C VAL A 42 -9.70 14.98 9.55
N LEU A 43 -9.16 16.01 10.20
CA LEU A 43 -8.07 15.87 11.16
C LEU A 43 -8.45 15.02 12.39
N PRO A 44 -9.54 15.33 13.14
CA PRO A 44 -9.96 14.47 14.23
C PRO A 44 -10.37 13.07 13.76
N ILE A 45 -10.97 12.92 12.56
CA ILE A 45 -11.26 11.60 11.98
C ILE A 45 -9.96 10.82 11.74
N ALA A 46 -8.93 11.44 11.16
CA ALA A 46 -7.65 10.81 10.89
C ALA A 46 -6.96 10.35 12.19
N LEU A 47 -6.98 11.19 13.23
CA LEU A 47 -6.46 10.83 14.55
C LEU A 47 -7.26 9.69 15.19
N ALA A 48 -8.59 9.70 15.06
CA ALA A 48 -9.43 8.61 15.51
C ALA A 48 -9.08 7.30 14.79
N PHE A 49 -8.83 7.33 13.48
CA PHE A 49 -8.38 6.16 12.73
C PHE A 49 -7.06 5.58 13.22
N LEU A 50 -6.10 6.42 13.64
CA LEU A 50 -4.85 5.93 14.24
C LEU A 50 -5.10 5.17 15.55
N VAL A 51 -6.03 5.67 16.38
CA VAL A 51 -6.42 5.00 17.64
C VAL A 51 -7.18 3.71 17.36
N ILE A 52 -8.18 3.76 16.48
CA ILE A 52 -8.99 2.59 16.08
C ILE A 52 -8.09 1.51 15.49
N ARG A 53 -7.11 1.89 14.65
CA ARG A 53 -6.13 0.96 14.08
C ARG A 53 -5.36 0.22 15.18
N GLN A 54 -4.86 0.92 16.18
CA GLN A 54 -4.12 0.28 17.28
C GLN A 54 -5.01 -0.70 18.07
N ILE A 55 -6.27 -0.35 18.30
CA ILE A 55 -7.25 -1.22 18.94
C ILE A 55 -7.53 -2.43 18.07
N PHE A 56 -7.80 -2.24 16.78
CA PHE A 56 -8.08 -3.30 15.80
C PHE A 56 -6.93 -4.28 15.67
N GLU A 57 -5.69 -3.77 15.54
CA GLU A 57 -4.51 -4.62 15.39
C GLU A 57 -4.31 -5.52 16.61
N ARG A 58 -4.62 -5.04 17.82
CA ARG A 58 -4.51 -5.81 19.06
C ARG A 58 -5.67 -6.78 19.27
N LEU A 59 -6.91 -6.30 19.13
CA LEU A 59 -8.10 -7.06 19.51
C LEU A 59 -8.64 -7.98 18.41
N VAL A 60 -8.40 -7.64 17.13
CA VAL A 60 -8.96 -8.38 15.99
C VAL A 60 -7.86 -9.04 15.18
N ALA A 61 -6.88 -8.27 14.68
CA ALA A 61 -5.91 -8.80 13.74
C ALA A 61 -4.92 -9.79 14.39
N THR A 62 -4.54 -9.59 15.65
CA THR A 62 -3.65 -10.51 16.39
C THR A 62 -4.29 -11.89 16.63
N PRO A 63 -5.51 -12.02 17.20
CA PRO A 63 -6.15 -13.32 17.32
C PRO A 63 -6.47 -13.94 15.95
N LEU A 64 -6.87 -13.14 14.95
CA LEU A 64 -7.08 -13.62 13.60
C LEU A 64 -5.81 -14.25 13.01
N ALA A 65 -4.65 -13.61 13.18
CA ALA A 65 -3.35 -14.13 12.75
C ALA A 65 -3.04 -15.49 13.41
N ALA A 66 -3.37 -15.63 14.70
CA ALA A 66 -3.19 -16.90 15.42
C ALA A 66 -4.09 -18.01 14.88
N VAL A 67 -5.38 -17.73 14.65
CA VAL A 67 -6.35 -18.68 14.09
C VAL A 67 -5.97 -19.09 12.67
N MET A 68 -5.50 -18.15 11.86
CA MET A 68 -5.04 -18.42 10.49
C MET A 68 -3.65 -19.07 10.42
N GLY A 69 -3.01 -19.34 11.57
CA GLY A 69 -1.73 -20.03 11.62
C GLY A 69 -0.54 -19.21 11.13
N VAL A 70 -0.60 -17.88 11.20
CA VAL A 70 0.50 -16.98 10.82
C VAL A 70 1.64 -17.11 11.83
N LYS A 71 2.60 -17.97 11.51
CA LYS A 71 3.78 -18.21 12.35
C LYS A 71 4.89 -17.24 11.99
N GLU A 72 5.46 -16.59 13.00
CA GLU A 72 6.66 -15.78 12.81
C GLU A 72 7.86 -16.71 12.61
N LYS A 73 8.64 -16.48 11.56
CA LYS A 73 9.89 -17.20 11.36
C LYS A 73 10.91 -16.69 12.39
N VAL A 74 11.46 -17.58 13.20
CA VAL A 74 12.48 -17.21 14.19
C VAL A 74 13.70 -16.66 13.46
N ARG A 75 13.96 -15.35 13.60
CA ARG A 75 15.15 -14.71 13.02
C ARG A 75 16.28 -14.77 14.03
N LEU A 76 17.43 -15.26 13.59
CA LEU A 76 18.63 -15.32 14.42
C LEU A 76 19.08 -13.91 14.77
N THR A 77 19.30 -13.68 16.06
CA THR A 77 19.81 -12.40 16.53
C THR A 77 21.30 -12.29 16.25
N VAL A 78 21.75 -11.11 15.81
CA VAL A 78 23.19 -10.86 15.67
C VAL A 78 23.87 -10.90 17.03
N SER A 79 25.13 -11.35 17.06
CA SER A 79 25.99 -11.17 18.23
C SER A 79 26.26 -9.68 18.45
N HIS A 80 26.38 -9.29 19.73
CA HIS A 80 26.70 -7.90 20.08
C HIS A 80 28.12 -7.56 19.62
N ASN A 81 28.24 -6.65 18.65
CA ASN A 81 29.51 -6.10 18.20
C ASN A 81 29.34 -4.59 17.93
N PRO A 82 29.82 -3.71 18.83
CA PRO A 82 29.55 -2.27 18.76
C PRO A 82 30.20 -1.61 17.53
N THR A 83 31.34 -2.13 17.06
CA THR A 83 32.02 -1.63 15.86
C THR A 83 31.19 -1.90 14.60
N LEU A 84 30.68 -3.13 14.45
CA LEU A 84 29.82 -3.49 13.32
C LEU A 84 28.48 -2.74 13.37
N GLU A 85 27.87 -2.59 14.55
CA GLU A 85 26.62 -1.84 14.72
C GLU A 85 26.80 -0.35 14.39
N SER A 86 27.88 0.27 14.88
CA SER A 86 28.19 1.67 14.56
C SER A 86 28.37 1.87 13.06
N PHE A 87 29.11 0.99 12.38
CA PHE A 87 29.27 1.07 10.92
C PHE A 87 27.93 0.86 10.18
N TYR A 88 27.11 -0.08 10.64
CA TYR A 88 25.80 -0.36 10.05
C TYR A 88 24.85 0.83 10.13
N CYS A 89 24.77 1.47 11.30
CA CYS A 89 23.86 2.59 11.55
C CYS A 89 24.33 3.90 10.91
N ASN A 90 25.64 4.15 10.88
CA ASN A 90 26.18 5.47 10.53
C ASN A 90 26.79 5.54 9.12
N THR A 91 27.20 4.41 8.52
CA THR A 91 27.91 4.39 7.24
C THR A 91 27.09 3.73 6.13
N THR A 92 26.86 2.42 6.21
CA THR A 92 26.09 1.69 5.20
C THR A 92 25.62 0.33 5.72
N LYS A 93 24.42 -0.08 5.28
CA LYS A 93 23.88 -1.43 5.53
C LYS A 93 24.50 -2.51 4.62
N ASN A 94 25.14 -2.09 3.53
CA ASN A 94 25.76 -2.95 2.51
C ASN A 94 27.22 -2.52 2.32
N PRO A 95 28.16 -3.02 3.16
CA PRO A 95 29.57 -2.65 3.06
C PRO A 95 30.21 -3.15 1.76
N SER A 96 31.14 -2.36 1.21
CA SER A 96 32.01 -2.79 0.11
C SER A 96 33.07 -3.79 0.58
N GLN A 97 33.69 -4.53 -0.35
CA GLN A 97 34.76 -5.48 -0.01
C GLN A 97 35.89 -4.82 0.80
N SER A 98 36.35 -3.64 0.39
CA SER A 98 37.36 -2.87 1.12
C SER A 98 36.94 -2.49 2.54
N SER A 99 35.65 -2.22 2.76
CA SER A 99 35.10 -1.93 4.08
C SER A 99 35.07 -3.17 4.95
N ILE A 100 34.73 -4.33 4.38
CA ILE A 100 34.74 -5.62 5.08
C ILE A 100 36.15 -5.94 5.57
N ASP A 101 37.18 -5.79 4.73
CA ASP A 101 38.57 -6.04 5.12
C ASP A 101 39.03 -5.16 6.30
N SER A 102 38.63 -3.89 6.30
CA SER A 102 38.89 -2.95 7.41
C SER A 102 38.19 -3.39 8.69
N LEU A 103 36.91 -3.80 8.59
CA LEU A 103 36.11 -4.26 9.73
C LEU A 103 36.66 -5.58 10.30
N CYS A 104 37.12 -6.50 9.46
CA CYS A 104 37.81 -7.72 9.91
C CYS A 104 39.03 -7.38 10.76
N LYS A 105 39.87 -6.43 10.31
CA LYS A 105 41.05 -5.98 11.07
C LYS A 105 40.68 -5.33 12.40
N GLN A 106 39.62 -4.52 12.46
CA GLN A 106 39.20 -3.84 13.68
C GLN A 106 38.52 -4.76 14.70
N THR A 107 37.82 -5.79 14.23
CA THR A 107 37.01 -6.67 15.09
C THR A 107 37.68 -8.00 15.40
N GLY A 108 38.76 -8.35 14.67
CA GLY A 108 39.38 -9.67 14.74
C GLY A 108 38.50 -10.79 14.14
N CYS A 109 37.36 -10.45 13.54
CA CYS A 109 36.47 -11.42 12.92
C CYS A 109 36.94 -11.81 11.52
N SER A 110 36.59 -13.01 11.07
CA SER A 110 36.78 -13.40 9.67
C SER A 110 35.80 -12.69 8.74
N GLU A 111 36.16 -12.60 7.46
CA GLU A 111 35.31 -12.00 6.43
C GLU A 111 33.90 -12.60 6.42
N ARG A 112 33.81 -13.94 6.50
CA ARG A 112 32.54 -14.67 6.55
C ARG A 112 31.71 -14.28 7.79
N GLN A 113 32.34 -14.09 8.94
CA GLN A 113 31.64 -13.69 10.16
C GLN A 113 31.08 -12.26 10.03
N VAL A 114 31.85 -11.33 9.48
CA VAL A 114 31.40 -9.95 9.22
C VAL A 114 30.24 -9.95 8.21
N GLN A 115 30.38 -10.63 7.07
CA GLN A 115 29.32 -10.74 6.07
C GLN A 115 28.04 -11.36 6.65
N ARG A 116 28.16 -12.44 7.43
CA ARG A 116 27.04 -13.10 8.11
C ARG A 116 26.37 -12.17 9.12
N TRP A 117 27.16 -11.41 9.88
CA TRP A 117 26.65 -10.42 10.83
C TRP A 117 25.80 -9.36 10.12
N PHE A 118 26.31 -8.77 9.03
CA PHE A 118 25.57 -7.77 8.25
C PHE A 118 24.29 -8.33 7.63
N ARG A 119 24.34 -9.55 7.06
CA ARG A 119 23.17 -10.26 6.53
C ARG A 119 22.09 -10.46 7.60
N ARG A 120 22.48 -10.96 8.77
CA ARG A 120 21.58 -11.16 9.90
C ARG A 120 21.01 -9.84 10.44
N ARG A 121 21.84 -8.80 10.54
CA ARG A 121 21.41 -7.47 10.98
C ARG A 121 20.37 -6.87 10.04
N ARG A 122 20.58 -6.99 8.71
CA ARG A 122 19.59 -6.63 7.68
C ARG A 122 18.31 -7.47 7.80
N ASN A 123 18.41 -8.76 8.06
CA ASN A 123 17.25 -9.62 8.26
C ASN A 123 16.45 -9.26 9.54
N GLN A 124 17.12 -8.83 10.61
CA GLN A 124 16.46 -8.34 11.83
C GLN A 124 15.70 -7.03 11.61
N ASP A 125 16.22 -6.10 10.79
CA ASP A 125 15.57 -4.83 10.44
C ASP A 125 14.24 -5.01 9.67
N ARG A 126 14.03 -6.18 9.08
CA ARG A 126 12.82 -6.45 8.29
C ARG A 126 11.58 -6.46 9.18
N PRO A 127 10.42 -6.05 8.66
CA PRO A 127 9.19 -6.18 9.42
C PRO A 127 8.83 -7.64 9.62
N SER A 128 8.24 -7.94 10.78
CA SER A 128 7.71 -9.26 11.10
C SER A 128 6.54 -9.61 10.17
N LEU A 129 6.36 -10.91 9.90
CA LEU A 129 5.23 -11.38 9.10
C LEU A 129 3.91 -11.01 9.76
N GLN A 130 3.85 -11.12 11.09
CA GLN A 130 2.69 -10.67 11.86
C GLN A 130 2.40 -9.18 11.71
N LYS A 131 3.42 -8.31 11.66
CA LYS A 131 3.20 -6.88 11.42
C LYS A 131 2.58 -6.66 10.04
N LYS A 132 3.14 -7.27 8.99
CA LYS A 132 2.59 -7.18 7.62
C LYS A 132 1.15 -7.68 7.54
N PHE A 133 0.84 -8.79 8.22
CA PHE A 133 -0.52 -9.33 8.31
C PHE A 133 -1.49 -8.35 8.96
N LYS A 134 -1.14 -7.81 10.13
CA LYS A 134 -2.00 -6.87 10.85
C LYS A 134 -2.27 -5.58 10.05
N GLU A 135 -1.25 -5.03 9.41
CA GLU A 135 -1.39 -3.87 8.52
C GLU A 135 -2.32 -4.17 7.33
N ALA A 136 -2.16 -5.34 6.70
CA ALA A 136 -3.02 -5.76 5.59
C ALA A 136 -4.47 -6.00 6.05
N SER A 137 -4.70 -6.62 7.21
CA SER A 137 -6.04 -6.83 7.78
C SER A 137 -6.77 -5.52 8.10
N TRP A 138 -6.05 -4.52 8.62
CA TRP A 138 -6.61 -3.19 8.86
C TRP A 138 -7.08 -2.53 7.56
N ARG A 139 -6.19 -2.49 6.56
CA ARG A 139 -6.50 -1.89 5.25
C ARG A 139 -7.62 -2.64 4.53
N PHE A 140 -7.60 -3.98 4.55
CA PHE A 140 -8.67 -4.81 4.02
C PHE A 140 -10.03 -4.43 4.62
N THR A 141 -10.10 -4.35 5.95
CA THR A 141 -11.34 -4.06 6.66
C THR A 141 -11.87 -2.67 6.27
N PHE A 142 -10.99 -1.67 6.22
CA PHE A 142 -11.39 -0.34 5.80
C PHE A 142 -11.88 -0.30 4.35
N TYR A 143 -11.08 -0.79 3.39
CA TYR A 143 -11.44 -0.74 1.96
C TYR A 143 -12.71 -1.52 1.64
N LEU A 144 -12.93 -2.67 2.31
CA LEU A 144 -14.16 -3.43 2.14
C LEU A 144 -15.38 -2.64 2.62
N LEU A 145 -15.29 -2.02 3.81
CA LEU A 145 -16.38 -1.21 4.35
C LEU A 145 -16.62 0.06 3.53
N ALA A 146 -15.56 0.71 3.05
CA ALA A 146 -15.64 1.88 2.17
C ALA A 146 -16.32 1.54 0.84
N PHE A 147 -15.93 0.42 0.20
CA PHE A 147 -16.57 -0.05 -1.02
C PHE A 147 -18.07 -0.35 -0.83
N ILE A 148 -18.44 -1.05 0.24
CA ILE A 148 -19.85 -1.34 0.56
C ILE A 148 -20.62 -0.03 0.83
N ALA A 149 -20.06 0.89 1.61
CA ALA A 149 -20.67 2.18 1.89
C ALA A 149 -20.86 3.02 0.62
N GLY A 150 -19.86 3.05 -0.26
CA GLY A 150 -19.92 3.68 -1.58
C GLY A 150 -21.05 3.09 -2.44
N LEU A 151 -21.13 1.76 -2.55
CA LEU A 151 -22.21 1.08 -3.29
C LEU A 151 -23.58 1.42 -2.72
N VAL A 152 -23.76 1.33 -1.41
CA VAL A 152 -25.05 1.63 -0.76
C VAL A 152 -25.44 3.10 -1.00
N SER A 153 -24.50 4.03 -0.82
CA SER A 153 -24.75 5.47 -0.96
C SER A 153 -25.07 5.90 -2.41
N LEU A 154 -24.52 5.20 -3.40
CA LEU A 154 -24.66 5.51 -4.82
C LEU A 154 -25.68 4.63 -5.56
N SER A 155 -26.14 3.52 -4.99
CA SER A 155 -27.03 2.55 -5.64
C SER A 155 -28.28 3.15 -6.28
N GLN A 156 -28.84 4.20 -5.69
CA GLN A 156 -30.05 4.86 -6.18
C GLN A 156 -29.75 6.13 -6.98
N LYS A 157 -28.49 6.34 -7.39
CA LYS A 157 -28.05 7.59 -8.04
C LYS A 157 -27.82 7.37 -9.54
N PRO A 158 -28.37 8.24 -10.41
CA PRO A 158 -28.32 8.03 -11.85
C PRO A 158 -26.88 8.08 -12.39
N TRP A 159 -26.01 8.87 -11.78
CA TRP A 159 -24.60 8.97 -12.18
C TRP A 159 -23.77 7.73 -11.91
N LEU A 160 -24.26 6.76 -11.13
CA LEU A 160 -23.63 5.44 -11.02
C LEU A 160 -23.75 4.63 -12.33
N TYR A 161 -24.82 4.87 -13.09
CA TYR A 161 -25.17 4.09 -14.29
C TYR A 161 -24.87 4.85 -15.59
N ASP A 162 -24.99 6.18 -15.57
CA ASP A 162 -24.59 7.04 -16.69
C ASP A 162 -23.60 8.12 -16.23
N PHE A 163 -22.34 7.97 -16.64
CA PHE A 163 -21.26 8.90 -16.33
C PHE A 163 -21.52 10.34 -16.81
N LYS A 164 -22.40 10.56 -17.80
CA LYS A 164 -22.76 11.91 -18.23
C LYS A 164 -23.52 12.67 -17.14
N GLU A 165 -24.31 11.97 -16.33
CA GLU A 165 -25.09 12.53 -15.21
C GLU A 165 -24.21 13.11 -14.09
N MET A 166 -22.90 12.84 -14.11
CA MET A 166 -21.93 13.53 -13.24
C MET A 166 -21.99 15.05 -13.40
N TRP A 167 -22.22 15.50 -14.63
CA TRP A 167 -22.15 16.91 -15.03
C TRP A 167 -23.52 17.48 -15.43
N GLN A 168 -24.56 16.66 -15.48
CA GLN A 168 -25.91 17.12 -15.82
C GLN A 168 -26.60 17.84 -14.64
N GLY A 169 -27.39 18.85 -14.98
CA GLY A 169 -28.14 19.69 -14.05
C GLY A 169 -27.42 21.00 -13.69
N SER A 170 -28.07 21.82 -12.87
CA SER A 170 -27.48 23.07 -12.39
C SER A 170 -26.37 22.78 -11.38
N LEU A 171 -25.15 23.22 -11.71
CA LEU A 171 -24.15 23.53 -10.70
C LEU A 171 -24.65 24.76 -9.90
N PRO A 172 -24.47 24.79 -8.58
CA PRO A 172 -23.87 23.77 -7.72
C PRO A 172 -24.82 22.63 -7.30
N GLN A 173 -24.24 21.47 -7.01
CA GLN A 173 -24.90 20.23 -6.59
C GLN A 173 -25.18 20.22 -5.08
N THR A 174 -26.45 19.97 -4.72
CA THR A 174 -26.86 19.80 -3.32
C THR A 174 -26.18 18.58 -2.69
N LEU A 175 -25.60 18.79 -1.52
CA LEU A 175 -24.89 17.80 -0.73
C LEU A 175 -25.88 16.93 0.05
N LEU A 176 -25.75 15.61 -0.09
CA LEU A 176 -26.48 14.64 0.73
C LEU A 176 -25.67 14.22 1.96
N PRO A 177 -26.32 13.95 3.11
CA PRO A 177 -25.62 13.50 4.32
C PRO A 177 -24.78 12.22 4.12
N SER A 178 -25.24 11.29 3.28
CA SER A 178 -24.49 10.08 2.95
C SER A 178 -23.19 10.38 2.19
N GLN A 179 -23.22 11.35 1.28
CA GLN A 179 -22.05 11.78 0.51
C GLN A 179 -21.06 12.52 1.40
N TYR A 180 -21.56 13.34 2.34
CA TYR A 180 -20.73 14.02 3.34
C TYR A 180 -19.90 13.01 4.13
N TRP A 181 -20.56 12.04 4.76
CA TRP A 181 -19.84 11.07 5.59
C TRP A 181 -18.92 10.18 4.76
N TYR A 182 -19.33 9.79 3.55
CA TYR A 182 -18.47 9.02 2.67
C TYR A 182 -17.16 9.77 2.36
N TYR A 183 -17.25 11.04 1.94
CA TYR A 183 -16.09 11.91 1.70
C TYR A 183 -15.21 12.10 2.93
N MET A 184 -15.80 12.47 4.07
CA MET A 184 -15.02 12.84 5.27
C MET A 184 -14.30 11.64 5.87
N ILE A 185 -14.95 10.47 5.89
CA ILE A 185 -14.37 9.22 6.37
C ILE A 185 -13.23 8.77 5.45
N GLU A 186 -13.46 8.80 4.15
CA GLU A 186 -12.46 8.34 3.17
C GLU A 186 -11.23 9.25 3.16
N LEU A 187 -11.44 10.57 3.12
CA LEU A 187 -10.36 11.54 3.24
C LEU A 187 -9.61 11.41 4.58
N GLY A 188 -10.33 11.23 5.68
CA GLY A 188 -9.76 11.01 7.00
C GLY A 188 -8.87 9.77 7.06
N PHE A 189 -9.28 8.68 6.41
CA PHE A 189 -8.46 7.49 6.31
C PHE A 189 -7.18 7.73 5.51
N TYR A 190 -7.26 8.36 4.33
CA TYR A 190 -6.07 8.67 3.53
C TYR A 190 -5.08 9.59 4.28
N VAL A 191 -5.58 10.59 5.01
CA VAL A 191 -4.73 11.45 5.87
C VAL A 191 -4.12 10.64 7.02
N SER A 192 -4.87 9.70 7.62
CA SER A 192 -4.33 8.81 8.66
C SER A 192 -3.18 7.94 8.14
N LEU A 193 -3.26 7.48 6.87
CA LEU A 193 -2.18 6.72 6.24
C LEU A 193 -0.92 7.57 6.07
N VAL A 194 -1.06 8.86 5.72
CA VAL A 194 0.08 9.79 5.65
C VAL A 194 0.72 9.98 7.03
N PHE A 195 -0.07 10.09 8.11
CA PHE A 195 0.46 10.17 9.46
C PHE A 195 1.17 8.88 9.91
N SER A 196 0.70 7.71 9.48
CA SER A 196 1.33 6.43 9.85
C SER A 196 2.54 6.05 8.99
N VAL A 197 2.91 6.84 7.97
CA VAL A 197 4.01 6.57 7.04
C VAL A 197 5.35 6.27 7.73
N ALA A 198 5.65 6.95 8.84
CA ALA A 198 6.91 6.74 9.56
C ALA A 198 6.98 5.37 10.24
N SER A 199 5.84 4.84 10.69
CA SER A 199 5.74 3.55 11.40
C SER A 199 5.41 2.37 10.49
N ASP A 200 4.77 2.62 9.36
CA ASP A 200 4.31 1.59 8.42
C ASP A 200 5.48 0.89 7.72
N VAL A 201 5.24 -0.35 7.28
CA VAL A 201 6.20 -1.09 6.48
C VAL A 201 6.44 -0.40 5.14
N LYS A 202 7.66 0.15 4.97
CA LYS A 202 8.09 0.73 3.70
C LYS A 202 8.33 -0.37 2.67
N ARG A 203 7.64 -0.27 1.54
CA ARG A 203 7.77 -1.17 0.38
C ARG A 203 8.61 -0.51 -0.70
N LYS A 204 9.00 -1.26 -1.74
CA LYS A 204 9.86 -0.75 -2.83
C LYS A 204 9.21 0.40 -3.61
N ASP A 205 7.90 0.41 -3.71
CA ASP A 205 7.07 1.43 -4.36
C ASP A 205 6.60 2.54 -3.39
N PHE A 206 7.31 2.74 -2.27
CA PHE A 206 6.95 3.71 -1.25
C PHE A 206 6.82 5.14 -1.77
N LYS A 207 7.70 5.56 -2.69
CA LYS A 207 7.68 6.93 -3.23
C LYS A 207 6.46 7.14 -4.11
N GLU A 208 6.17 6.18 -4.98
CA GLU A 208 5.02 6.16 -5.87
C GLU A 208 3.71 6.13 -5.06
N GLN A 209 3.67 5.33 -3.99
CA GLN A 209 2.53 5.29 -3.07
C GLN A 209 2.32 6.63 -2.35
N MET A 210 3.39 7.31 -1.94
CA MET A 210 3.29 8.64 -1.33
C MET A 210 2.75 9.68 -2.33
N VAL A 211 3.27 9.70 -3.57
CA VAL A 211 2.76 10.60 -4.62
C VAL A 211 1.28 10.34 -4.88
N HIS A 212 0.86 9.07 -4.93
CA HIS A 212 -0.55 8.70 -5.02
C HIS A 212 -1.38 9.27 -3.87
N HIS A 213 -0.95 9.08 -2.62
CA HIS A 213 -1.70 9.57 -1.45
C HIS A 213 -1.86 11.09 -1.46
N MET A 214 -0.81 11.81 -1.84
CA MET A 214 -0.90 13.26 -1.98
C MET A 214 -1.86 13.66 -3.11
N ALA A 215 -1.79 12.98 -4.26
CA ALA A 215 -2.69 13.23 -5.38
C ALA A 215 -4.17 12.92 -5.03
N THR A 216 -4.45 11.81 -4.34
CA THR A 216 -5.82 11.46 -3.93
C THR A 216 -6.34 12.42 -2.86
N ILE A 217 -5.55 12.78 -1.85
CA ILE A 217 -5.95 13.77 -0.83
C ILE A 217 -6.27 15.11 -1.50
N PHE A 218 -5.44 15.57 -2.44
CA PHE A 218 -5.72 16.80 -3.17
C PHE A 218 -6.96 16.69 -4.05
N LEU A 219 -7.18 15.58 -4.76
CA LEU A 219 -8.38 15.38 -5.59
C LEU A 219 -9.67 15.35 -4.76
N ILE A 220 -9.68 14.62 -3.64
CA ILE A 220 -10.86 14.53 -2.77
C ILE A 220 -11.14 15.90 -2.15
N SER A 221 -10.11 16.57 -1.61
CA SER A 221 -10.25 17.90 -1.00
C SER A 221 -10.68 18.96 -2.03
N PHE A 222 -10.07 18.94 -3.22
CA PHE A 222 -10.38 19.87 -4.29
C PHE A 222 -11.81 19.66 -4.79
N SER A 223 -12.20 18.43 -5.12
CA SER A 223 -13.55 18.11 -5.58
C SER A 223 -14.62 18.47 -4.54
N TRP A 224 -14.30 18.39 -3.24
CA TRP A 224 -15.16 18.90 -2.18
C TRP A 224 -15.32 20.43 -2.26
N CYS A 225 -14.20 21.16 -2.30
CA CYS A 225 -14.21 22.63 -2.31
C CYS A 225 -14.92 23.24 -3.52
N VAL A 226 -14.78 22.66 -4.71
CA VAL A 226 -15.46 23.13 -5.94
C VAL A 226 -16.78 22.41 -6.21
N ASN A 227 -17.27 21.63 -5.24
CA ASN A 227 -18.56 20.95 -5.29
C ASN A 227 -18.75 19.94 -6.44
N TYR A 228 -17.65 19.27 -6.84
CA TYR A 228 -17.65 18.13 -7.78
C TYR A 228 -17.96 16.80 -7.09
N ILE A 229 -19.03 16.80 -6.26
CA ILE A 229 -19.36 15.70 -5.35
C ILE A 229 -19.73 14.41 -6.10
N ARG A 230 -20.53 14.51 -7.18
CA ARG A 230 -20.89 13.34 -7.99
C ARG A 230 -19.65 12.67 -8.60
N ALA A 231 -18.78 13.46 -9.23
CA ALA A 231 -17.56 12.94 -9.83
C ALA A 231 -16.63 12.32 -8.79
N GLY A 232 -16.37 12.99 -7.67
CA GLY A 232 -15.46 12.44 -6.67
C GLY A 232 -16.03 11.21 -5.94
N THR A 233 -17.34 11.12 -5.65
CA THR A 233 -17.92 9.87 -5.11
C THR A 233 -17.79 8.68 -6.06
N LEU A 234 -17.91 8.88 -7.37
CA LEU A 234 -17.69 7.81 -8.36
C LEU A 234 -16.23 7.42 -8.48
N ILE A 235 -15.33 8.41 -8.47
CA ILE A 235 -13.89 8.16 -8.49
C ILE A 235 -13.53 7.33 -7.26
N MET A 236 -13.92 7.75 -6.06
CA MET A 236 -13.70 7.01 -4.80
C MET A 236 -14.24 5.57 -4.86
N LEU A 237 -15.51 5.38 -5.25
CA LEU A 237 -16.10 4.04 -5.37
C LEU A 237 -15.37 3.16 -6.39
N LEU A 238 -15.05 3.72 -7.56
CA LEU A 238 -14.27 3.03 -8.58
C LEU A 238 -12.91 2.62 -8.01
N HIS A 239 -12.33 3.48 -7.17
CA HIS A 239 -11.03 3.24 -6.58
C HIS A 239 -11.03 2.11 -5.56
N ASP A 240 -12.00 2.11 -4.66
CA ASP A 240 -12.11 1.11 -3.58
C ASP A 240 -12.44 -0.31 -4.08
N SER A 241 -13.00 -0.42 -5.29
CA SER A 241 -13.49 -1.69 -5.86
C SER A 241 -12.45 -2.81 -5.99
N SER A 242 -11.17 -2.47 -6.12
CA SER A 242 -10.07 -3.45 -6.22
C SER A 242 -9.24 -3.62 -4.94
N ASP A 243 -9.28 -2.64 -4.04
CA ASP A 243 -8.24 -2.49 -3.02
C ASP A 243 -8.39 -3.50 -1.88
N TYR A 244 -9.63 -3.82 -1.51
CA TYR A 244 -9.88 -4.91 -0.55
C TYR A 244 -9.45 -6.27 -1.12
N LEU A 245 -9.56 -6.50 -2.44
CA LEU A 245 -9.08 -7.74 -3.06
C LEU A 245 -7.55 -7.85 -2.95
N LEU A 246 -6.82 -6.76 -3.19
CA LEU A 246 -5.37 -6.71 -3.03
C LEU A 246 -4.94 -7.06 -1.60
N GLU A 247 -5.56 -6.42 -0.61
CA GLU A 247 -5.21 -6.65 0.79
C GLU A 247 -5.61 -8.06 1.25
N SER A 248 -6.73 -8.61 0.76
CA SER A 248 -7.12 -10.00 1.05
C SER A 248 -6.14 -11.03 0.45
N ALA A 249 -5.63 -10.81 -0.76
CA ALA A 249 -4.58 -11.66 -1.33
C ALA A 249 -3.33 -11.67 -0.42
N LYS A 250 -2.92 -10.48 0.08
CA LYS A 250 -1.79 -10.37 1.03
C LYS A 250 -2.04 -11.13 2.33
N ILE A 251 -3.24 -11.03 2.90
CA ILE A 251 -3.62 -11.77 4.12
C ILE A 251 -3.48 -13.28 3.89
N PHE A 252 -3.98 -13.80 2.77
CA PHE A 252 -3.90 -15.23 2.47
C PHE A 252 -2.47 -15.73 2.20
N ILE A 253 -1.64 -14.97 1.49
CA ILE A 253 -0.24 -15.37 1.29
C ILE A 253 0.54 -15.38 2.61
N TYR A 254 0.28 -14.43 3.51
CA TYR A 254 0.90 -14.39 4.84
C TYR A 254 0.42 -15.51 5.76
N ALA A 255 -0.81 -15.98 5.59
CA ALA A 255 -1.33 -17.18 6.26
C ALA A 255 -0.86 -18.50 5.62
N GLY A 256 -0.08 -18.45 4.52
CA GLY A 256 0.41 -19.62 3.81
C GLY A 256 -0.62 -20.28 2.88
N TRP A 257 -1.80 -19.67 2.68
CA TRP A 257 -2.87 -20.16 1.80
C TRP A 257 -2.64 -19.73 0.35
N ARG A 258 -1.60 -20.31 -0.28
CA ARG A 258 -1.12 -19.89 -1.61
C ARG A 258 -2.16 -19.97 -2.71
N ASN A 259 -2.89 -21.08 -2.80
CA ASN A 259 -3.88 -21.26 -3.87
C ASN A 259 -4.97 -20.20 -3.79
N THR A 260 -5.56 -20.01 -2.59
CA THR A 260 -6.55 -18.96 -2.35
C THR A 260 -5.98 -17.56 -2.64
N SER A 261 -4.77 -17.26 -2.17
CA SER A 261 -4.09 -16.00 -2.49
C SER A 261 -3.95 -15.77 -3.99
N ASN A 262 -3.58 -16.80 -4.75
CA ASN A 262 -3.39 -16.69 -6.20
C ASN A 262 -4.73 -16.42 -6.90
N TYR A 263 -5.79 -17.16 -6.57
CA TYR A 263 -7.13 -16.91 -7.11
C TYR A 263 -7.59 -15.48 -6.84
N VAL A 264 -7.46 -15.02 -5.58
CA VAL A 264 -7.84 -13.66 -5.19
C VAL A 264 -6.96 -12.62 -5.88
N PHE A 265 -5.66 -12.89 -6.09
CA PHE A 265 -4.76 -12.02 -6.82
C PHE A 265 -5.16 -11.87 -8.30
N PHE A 266 -5.53 -12.96 -8.98
CA PHE A 266 -6.02 -12.87 -10.37
C PHE A 266 -7.35 -12.12 -10.46
N LEU A 267 -8.26 -12.33 -9.50
CA LEU A 267 -9.50 -11.54 -9.40
C LEU A 267 -9.21 -10.05 -9.18
N PHE A 268 -8.31 -9.73 -8.24
CA PHE A 268 -7.81 -8.38 -8.02
C PHE A 268 -7.26 -7.77 -9.32
N ALA A 269 -6.38 -8.48 -10.03
CA ALA A 269 -5.77 -7.98 -11.26
C ALA A 269 -6.81 -7.69 -12.33
N ALA A 270 -7.81 -8.56 -12.51
CA ALA A 270 -8.90 -8.34 -13.47
C ALA A 270 -9.74 -7.10 -13.11
N VAL A 271 -10.16 -6.98 -11.84
CA VAL A 271 -10.94 -5.82 -11.38
C VAL A 271 -10.12 -4.53 -11.47
N PHE A 272 -8.84 -4.56 -11.09
CA PHE A 272 -7.93 -3.43 -11.21
C PHE A 272 -7.78 -2.98 -12.67
N ILE A 273 -7.47 -3.89 -13.59
CA ILE A 273 -7.30 -3.51 -15.01
C ILE A 273 -8.59 -2.91 -15.57
N PHE A 274 -9.73 -3.55 -15.31
CA PHE A 274 -11.02 -3.08 -15.81
C PHE A 274 -11.40 -1.70 -15.23
N THR A 275 -11.28 -1.51 -13.92
CA THR A 275 -11.67 -0.25 -13.29
C THR A 275 -10.65 0.86 -13.55
N ARG A 276 -9.35 0.57 -13.52
CA ARG A 276 -8.27 1.57 -13.57
C ARG A 276 -7.78 1.92 -14.97
N LEU A 277 -7.81 0.96 -15.89
CA LEU A 277 -7.30 1.15 -17.24
C LEU A 277 -8.40 1.19 -18.30
N TYR A 278 -9.61 0.75 -17.97
CA TYR A 278 -10.75 0.88 -18.87
C TYR A 278 -11.74 1.95 -18.39
N ILE A 279 -12.44 1.75 -17.26
CA ILE A 279 -13.47 2.70 -16.81
C ILE A 279 -12.87 4.09 -16.51
N PHE A 280 -11.80 4.16 -15.72
CA PHE A 280 -11.24 5.44 -15.28
C PHE A 280 -10.79 6.36 -16.45
N PRO A 281 -9.95 5.93 -17.41
CA PRO A 281 -9.54 6.81 -18.50
C PRO A 281 -10.63 7.06 -19.56
N PHE A 282 -11.36 6.02 -19.98
CA PHE A 282 -12.28 6.13 -21.12
C PHE A 282 -13.65 6.69 -20.77
N TYR A 283 -14.07 6.61 -19.49
CA TYR A 283 -15.36 7.14 -19.05
C TYR A 283 -15.18 8.34 -18.13
N ILE A 284 -14.42 8.21 -17.03
CA ILE A 284 -14.30 9.29 -16.05
C ILE A 284 -13.44 10.44 -16.59
N ILE A 285 -12.17 10.17 -16.95
CA ILE A 285 -11.26 11.22 -17.45
C ILE A 285 -11.80 11.80 -18.76
N TYR A 286 -12.31 10.96 -19.67
CA TYR A 286 -12.97 11.46 -20.89
C TYR A 286 -14.11 12.42 -20.57
N SER A 287 -14.99 12.06 -19.62
CA SER A 287 -16.11 12.90 -19.21
C SER A 287 -15.64 14.22 -18.61
N THR A 288 -14.62 14.22 -17.75
CA THR A 288 -14.07 15.42 -17.12
C THR A 288 -13.31 16.33 -18.08
N TYR A 289 -12.78 15.77 -19.17
CA TYR A 289 -12.02 16.53 -20.18
C TYR A 289 -12.94 17.13 -21.26
N ILE A 290 -13.94 16.38 -21.69
CA ILE A 290 -14.81 16.80 -22.81
C ILE A 290 -16.03 17.58 -22.34
N TYR A 291 -16.75 17.09 -21.33
CA TYR A 291 -18.06 17.65 -21.01
C TYR A 291 -17.98 19.09 -20.48
N PRO A 292 -17.10 19.44 -19.51
CA PRO A 292 -16.99 20.82 -19.03
C PRO A 292 -16.65 21.83 -20.14
N MET A 293 -15.87 21.41 -21.15
CA MET A 293 -15.48 22.25 -22.28
C MET A 293 -16.65 22.60 -23.22
N THR A 294 -17.76 21.85 -23.15
CA THR A 294 -18.98 22.18 -23.90
C THR A 294 -19.84 23.25 -23.23
N MET A 295 -19.62 23.48 -21.93
CA MET A 295 -20.44 24.37 -21.10
C MET A 295 -19.70 25.65 -20.74
N TYR A 296 -18.39 25.57 -20.48
CA TYR A 296 -17.57 26.67 -19.98
C TYR A 296 -16.22 26.74 -20.70
N SER A 297 -15.66 27.94 -20.78
CA SER A 297 -14.26 28.12 -21.17
C SER A 297 -13.32 27.51 -20.12
N PRO A 298 -12.16 26.99 -20.53
CA PRO A 298 -11.22 26.38 -19.59
C PRO A 298 -10.66 27.42 -18.62
N PHE A 299 -10.60 27.04 -17.34
CA PHE A 299 -10.06 27.83 -16.22
C PHE A 299 -9.03 27.00 -15.44
N PHE A 300 -8.33 27.61 -14.49
CA PHE A 300 -7.23 26.93 -13.79
C PHE A 300 -7.68 25.65 -13.05
N GLY A 301 -8.82 25.68 -12.36
CA GLY A 301 -9.39 24.51 -11.68
C GLY A 301 -9.68 23.32 -12.60
N TYR A 302 -10.08 23.56 -13.85
CA TYR A 302 -10.24 22.52 -14.86
C TYR A 302 -8.90 21.84 -15.18
N TYR A 303 -7.84 22.62 -15.44
CA TYR A 303 -6.51 22.07 -15.70
C TYR A 303 -5.94 21.36 -14.49
N PHE A 304 -6.12 21.93 -13.29
CA PHE A 304 -5.64 21.36 -12.03
C PHE A 304 -6.26 19.98 -11.75
N LEU A 305 -7.58 19.85 -11.89
CA LEU A 305 -8.28 18.57 -11.72
C LEU A 305 -7.77 17.51 -12.71
N ASN A 306 -7.75 17.84 -14.00
CA ASN A 306 -7.35 16.90 -15.05
C ASN A 306 -5.87 16.53 -14.93
N PHE A 307 -5.00 17.45 -14.53
CA PHE A 307 -3.60 17.16 -14.23
C PHE A 307 -3.47 16.11 -13.13
N LEU A 308 -4.13 16.29 -11.98
CA LEU A 308 -4.07 15.32 -10.88
C LEU A 308 -4.66 13.95 -11.27
N MET A 309 -5.75 13.92 -12.05
CA MET A 309 -6.30 12.66 -12.57
C MET A 309 -5.32 11.95 -13.53
N MET A 310 -4.59 12.71 -14.36
CA MET A 310 -3.55 12.14 -15.22
C MET A 310 -2.36 11.60 -14.41
N VAL A 311 -1.96 12.28 -13.33
CA VAL A 311 -0.95 11.74 -12.39
C VAL A 311 -1.40 10.39 -11.83
N LEU A 312 -2.66 10.28 -11.38
CA LEU A 312 -3.20 8.99 -10.95
C LEU A 312 -3.20 7.95 -12.07
N GLN A 313 -3.61 8.31 -13.28
CA GLN A 313 -3.62 7.40 -14.42
C GLN A 313 -2.21 6.85 -14.73
N CYS A 314 -1.18 7.69 -14.69
CA CYS A 314 0.20 7.26 -14.89
C CYS A 314 0.64 6.26 -13.81
N LEU A 315 0.29 6.50 -12.55
CA LEU A 315 0.57 5.58 -11.44
C LEU A 315 -0.18 4.25 -11.59
N HIS A 316 -1.44 4.28 -12.04
CA HIS A 316 -2.20 3.06 -12.36
C HIS A 316 -1.55 2.24 -13.47
N ILE A 317 -1.05 2.88 -14.53
CA ILE A 317 -0.31 2.20 -15.61
C ILE A 317 0.97 1.58 -15.05
N PHE A 318 1.75 2.32 -14.25
CA PHE A 318 2.94 1.79 -13.59
C PHE A 318 2.64 0.54 -12.77
N TRP A 319 1.59 0.57 -11.95
CA TRP A 319 1.21 -0.58 -11.14
C TRP A 319 0.61 -1.73 -11.94
N ALA A 320 -0.14 -1.45 -13.01
CA ALA A 320 -0.63 -2.49 -13.91
C ALA A 320 0.51 -3.28 -14.55
N ILE A 321 1.61 -2.61 -14.91
CA ILE A 321 2.82 -3.29 -15.42
C ILE A 321 3.39 -4.24 -14.36
N LEU A 322 3.47 -3.82 -13.10
CA LEU A 322 3.94 -4.68 -11.99
C LEU A 322 3.01 -5.87 -11.75
N ILE A 323 1.69 -5.63 -11.77
CA ILE A 323 0.67 -6.68 -11.58
C ILE A 323 0.77 -7.71 -12.70
N LEU A 324 0.86 -7.26 -13.96
CA LEU A 324 0.98 -8.15 -15.11
C LEU A 324 2.28 -8.95 -15.07
N ARG A 325 3.40 -8.32 -14.68
CA ARG A 325 4.68 -9.01 -14.50
C ARG A 325 4.59 -10.13 -13.46
N MET A 326 3.93 -9.86 -12.33
CA MET A 326 3.70 -10.85 -11.28
C MET A 326 2.74 -11.96 -11.74
N ALA A 327 1.68 -11.63 -12.48
CA ALA A 327 0.75 -12.60 -13.05
C ALA A 327 1.45 -13.55 -14.05
N VAL A 328 2.30 -13.03 -14.94
CA VAL A 328 3.08 -13.85 -15.89
C VAL A 328 4.01 -14.81 -15.12
N ARG A 329 4.67 -14.34 -14.06
CA ARG A 329 5.53 -15.19 -13.22
C ARG A 329 4.76 -16.32 -12.54
N PHE A 330 3.56 -16.06 -12.04
CA PHE A 330 2.72 -17.10 -11.45
C PHE A 330 2.31 -18.18 -12.48
N LEU A 331 2.18 -17.83 -13.75
CA LEU A 331 1.83 -18.77 -14.82
C LEU A 331 3.05 -19.52 -15.39
N SER A 332 4.23 -18.90 -15.35
CA SER A 332 5.47 -19.47 -15.92
C SER A 332 6.34 -20.25 -14.93
N SER A 333 6.07 -20.19 -13.63
CA SER A 333 6.87 -20.89 -12.60
C SER A 333 5.98 -21.71 -11.68
N ASP A 334 6.16 -23.03 -11.69
CA ASP A 334 5.52 -23.98 -10.78
C ASP A 334 6.15 -23.96 -9.36
N GLU A 335 6.94 -22.93 -9.02
CA GLU A 335 7.64 -22.86 -7.73
C GLU A 335 7.64 -21.46 -7.09
N LYS A 336 7.42 -21.46 -5.76
CA LYS A 336 7.48 -20.36 -4.75
C LYS A 336 7.64 -18.93 -5.30
N VAL A 337 6.53 -18.31 -5.67
CA VAL A 337 6.48 -16.89 -6.02
C VAL A 337 6.09 -16.05 -4.79
N GLU A 338 7.01 -15.19 -4.33
CA GLU A 338 6.81 -14.19 -3.28
C GLU A 338 6.51 -12.79 -3.89
N ASP A 339 5.74 -11.96 -3.18
CA ASP A 339 5.34 -10.59 -3.59
C ASP A 339 6.55 -9.71 -3.97
N GLU A 340 6.63 -9.25 -5.23
CA GLU A 340 7.75 -8.44 -5.75
C GLU A 340 7.95 -7.11 -5.01
N ARG A 341 6.87 -6.53 -4.50
CA ARG A 341 6.90 -5.27 -3.73
C ARG A 341 7.47 -5.48 -2.33
N SER A 342 7.58 -6.72 -1.89
CA SER A 342 8.16 -7.09 -0.61
C SER A 342 9.67 -7.36 -0.72
N ASP A 343 10.39 -7.11 0.37
CA ASP A 343 11.82 -7.40 0.46
C ASP A 343 12.05 -8.91 0.66
N LYS A 344 12.84 -9.54 -0.22
CA LYS A 344 13.16 -10.98 -0.19
C LYS A 344 14.17 -11.32 0.90
N GLU A 345 13.90 -12.29 1.78
CA GLU A 345 14.84 -12.71 2.83
C GLU A 345 16.19 -13.12 2.22
N GLU A 346 17.30 -12.66 2.81
CA GLU A 346 18.63 -13.14 2.43
C GLU A 346 18.85 -14.48 3.15
N THR A 347 18.96 -15.58 2.40
CA THR A 347 19.13 -16.93 2.93
C THR A 347 20.51 -17.13 3.56
N ASP A 348 20.54 -17.84 4.69
CA ASP A 348 21.75 -18.31 5.37
C ASP A 348 22.25 -19.62 4.71
N GLU A 349 22.31 -19.71 3.37
CA GLU A 349 22.91 -20.87 2.69
C GLU A 349 24.44 -20.70 2.60
N SER A 350 25.11 -20.88 3.72
CA SER A 350 26.53 -21.22 3.77
C SER A 350 26.94 -21.68 5.18
N GLY A 351 27.17 -22.99 5.34
CA GLY A 351 27.87 -23.54 6.50
C GLY A 351 27.37 -24.88 7.04
N GLU A 352 27.21 -25.90 6.19
CA GLU A 352 27.38 -27.30 6.61
C GLU A 352 28.70 -27.81 6.01
N GLU A 353 29.81 -27.36 6.59
CA GLU A 353 31.04 -28.13 6.58
C GLU A 353 31.45 -28.22 8.05
N GLU A 354 31.09 -29.35 8.66
CA GLU A 354 31.56 -29.73 9.98
C GLU A 354 33.09 -29.68 10.02
N GLU A 355 33.62 -29.04 11.07
CA GLU A 355 35.00 -29.20 11.48
C GLU A 355 35.26 -30.67 11.83
N GLY A 356 35.67 -31.46 10.82
CA GLY A 356 36.27 -32.76 11.01
C GLY A 356 37.63 -32.59 11.67
N VAL A 357 37.66 -32.66 13.01
CA VAL A 357 38.88 -32.77 13.81
C VAL A 357 39.68 -33.98 13.31
N GLU A 358 40.82 -33.71 12.67
CA GLU A 358 41.85 -34.70 12.37
C GLU A 358 42.26 -35.44 13.65
N LYS A 359 41.99 -36.74 13.71
CA LYS A 359 42.78 -37.67 14.52
C LYS A 359 43.54 -38.60 13.57
N LYS A 360 44.82 -38.29 13.33
CA LYS A 360 45.78 -39.25 12.77
C LYS A 360 46.41 -40.08 13.90
N GLY A 361 46.52 -41.38 13.63
CA GLY A 361 47.42 -42.33 14.28
C GLY A 361 46.67 -43.48 14.96
N ALA A 362 47.01 -44.76 14.77
CA ALA A 362 47.97 -45.45 13.95
C ALA A 362 47.70 -46.98 14.10
N VAL A 363 48.28 -47.75 13.18
CA VAL A 363 48.70 -49.17 13.29
C VAL A 363 47.72 -50.31 12.90
N LEU A 364 48.06 -50.91 11.74
CA LEU A 364 48.10 -52.33 11.35
C LEU A 364 47.79 -53.42 12.41
N ASN A 365 46.93 -54.38 12.08
CA ASN A 365 47.26 -55.76 11.66
C ASN A 365 46.08 -56.72 11.85
N GLY A 366 45.90 -57.64 10.89
CA GLY A 366 44.77 -58.55 10.83
C GLY A 366 44.85 -59.79 11.72
N HIS A 367 43.73 -60.51 11.81
CA HIS A 367 43.67 -61.97 11.91
C HIS A 367 42.25 -62.49 11.63
N THR A 368 42.19 -63.53 10.82
CA THR A 368 41.02 -64.39 10.55
C THR A 368 40.83 -65.38 11.71
N ALA A 369 39.59 -65.62 12.17
CA ALA A 369 39.16 -66.90 12.75
C ALA A 369 37.63 -66.98 12.99
N HIS A 370 36.98 -67.87 12.23
CA HIS A 370 35.98 -68.88 12.60
C HIS A 370 35.15 -68.75 13.91
N ASN A 371 33.80 -68.78 13.80
CA ASN A 371 32.90 -69.92 14.18
C ASN A 371 31.41 -69.46 14.20
N ASN A 372 30.54 -70.04 13.38
CA ASN A 372 29.63 -71.19 13.64
C ASN A 372 28.50 -70.98 14.66
N HIS A 373 27.24 -70.88 14.17
CA HIS A 373 26.09 -71.78 14.41
C HIS A 373 24.76 -71.08 14.01
N ARG A 374 23.99 -71.57 13.01
CA ARG A 374 22.94 -72.63 13.03
C ARG A 374 21.53 -71.96 12.97
N LYS A 375 20.82 -72.00 11.82
CA LYS A 375 19.71 -72.93 11.43
C LYS A 375 18.68 -73.10 12.56
N THR A 376 17.40 -72.78 12.42
CA THR A 376 16.30 -73.25 11.54
C THR A 376 15.09 -72.36 11.89
N GLU A 377 14.04 -72.14 11.10
CA GLU A 377 13.39 -72.90 10.02
C GLU A 377 12.61 -71.90 9.13
#